data_AF-A0A961NGP5-F1
#
_entry.id   AF-A0A961NGP5-F1
#
_cell.length_a   1.000
_cell.length_b   1.000
_cell.length_c   1.000
_cell.angle_alpha   90.00
_cell.angle_beta   90.00
_cell.angle_gamma   90.00
#
_symmetry.space_group_name_H-M   'P 1'
#
loop_
_entity.id
_entity.type
_entity.pdbx_description
1 polymer ?
#
loop_
_entity_poly.entity_id
_entity_poly.type
_entity_poly.pdbx_seq_one_letter_code
_entity_poly.pdbx_strand_id
1 'polypeptide(L)'
;VFFVLNSILLSVLATTGMTVLSGHFAPRYMGPAMLLLFAVLFLASMSGLWGIAGLRKNWPVLIACMSIVLIVSAAGFGISFRSIRFQHPLAVCLAKHTQRYNLHNGLADYWNARPTTLFSTTGMLVNPVSADLQPLYWINNYYAFFGAQDSPAYDFIVPERLNAQLIRRRFGVPAAVVRCGPEAIEVYIYNRPEDETFRNLFRASRAEVELWRRMTGR
;
A
#
# COMPACT_ATOMS: atom_id res chain seq x y z
N VAL A 1 11.75 -29.48 16.96
CA VAL A 1 12.57 -28.26 17.21
C VAL A 1 13.32 -27.81 15.96
N PHE A 2 14.20 -28.63 15.36
CA PHE A 2 14.99 -28.25 14.18
C PHE A 2 14.16 -27.81 12.95
N PHE A 3 13.02 -28.45 12.72
CA PHE A 3 12.10 -28.12 11.63
C PHE A 3 11.42 -26.75 11.80
N VAL A 4 10.93 -26.48 13.01
CA VAL A 4 10.30 -25.21 13.37
C VAL A 4 11.31 -24.06 13.26
N LEU A 5 12.55 -24.29 13.67
CA LEU A 5 13.63 -23.30 13.53
C LEU A 5 13.96 -22.99 12.07
N ASN A 6 14.00 -24.00 11.19
CA ASN A 6 14.26 -23.80 9.76
C ASN A 6 13.09 -23.12 9.04
N SER A 7 11.85 -23.47 9.37
CA SER A 7 10.68 -22.80 8.78
C SER A 7 10.62 -21.33 9.20
N ILE A 8 10.93 -21.03 10.46
CA ILE A 8 11.04 -19.64 10.95
C ILE A 8 12.14 -18.90 10.20
N LEU A 9 13.34 -19.49 10.10
CA LEU A 9 14.48 -18.85 9.42
C LEU A 9 14.20 -18.55 7.93
N LEU A 10 13.66 -19.52 7.19
CA LEU A 10 13.28 -19.35 5.78
C LEU A 10 12.21 -18.27 5.61
N SER A 11 11.25 -18.23 6.53
CA SER A 11 10.18 -17.22 6.50
C SER A 11 10.71 -15.81 6.74
N VAL A 12 11.66 -15.65 7.69
CA VAL A 12 12.32 -14.37 8.00
C VAL A 12 13.20 -13.91 6.84
N LEU A 13 13.96 -14.83 6.22
CA LEU A 13 14.81 -14.51 5.07
C LEU A 13 13.98 -14.11 3.85
N ALA A 14 12.87 -14.81 3.57
CA ALA A 14 11.98 -14.47 2.47
C ALA A 14 11.33 -13.10 2.66
N THR A 15 10.87 -12.76 3.87
CA THR A 15 10.31 -11.44 4.18
C THR A 15 11.35 -10.32 4.08
N THR A 16 12.56 -10.55 4.59
CA THR A 16 13.63 -9.55 4.58
C THR A 16 14.13 -9.31 3.16
N GLY A 17 14.34 -10.38 2.39
CA GLY A 17 14.78 -10.29 0.98
C GLY A 17 13.77 -9.56 0.10
N MET A 18 12.48 -9.90 0.21
CA MET A 18 11.43 -9.23 -0.57
C MET A 18 11.27 -7.75 -0.18
N THR A 19 11.46 -7.40 1.09
CA THR A 19 11.43 -6.01 1.57
C THR A 19 12.56 -5.20 0.95
N VAL A 20 13.79 -5.75 0.98
CA VAL A 20 14.98 -5.09 0.41
C VAL A 20 14.83 -4.90 -1.10
N LEU A 21 14.24 -5.86 -1.80
CA LEU A 21 14.06 -5.81 -3.25
C LEU A 21 12.92 -4.91 -3.72
N SER A 22 11.82 -4.82 -2.97
CA SER A 22 10.61 -4.08 -3.38
C SER A 22 10.50 -2.67 -2.81
N GLY A 23 11.30 -2.33 -1.79
CA GLY A 23 11.31 -1.01 -1.16
C GLY A 23 10.03 -0.66 -0.39
N HIS A 24 9.05 -1.56 -0.31
CA HIS A 24 7.75 -1.32 0.31
C HIS A 24 7.41 -2.41 1.32
N PHE A 25 7.20 -2.01 2.58
CA PHE A 25 6.86 -2.91 3.68
C PHE A 25 5.34 -3.18 3.68
N ALA A 26 4.90 -4.33 3.14
CA ALA A 26 3.50 -4.76 3.23
C ALA A 26 3.38 -6.21 3.77
N PRO A 27 3.76 -6.46 5.05
CA PRO A 27 3.72 -7.79 5.67
C PRO A 27 2.31 -8.40 5.69
N ARG A 28 1.28 -7.58 5.51
CA ARG A 28 -0.14 -7.96 5.54
C ARG A 28 -0.52 -8.97 4.45
N TYR A 29 0.14 -8.92 3.29
CA TYR A 29 -0.15 -9.83 2.17
C TYR A 29 0.77 -11.06 2.14
N MET A 30 1.80 -11.11 3.00
CA MET A 30 2.68 -12.28 3.12
C MET A 30 2.18 -13.30 4.14
N GLY A 31 1.29 -12.91 5.06
CA GLY A 31 0.68 -13.81 6.06
C GLY A 31 0.04 -15.06 5.44
N PRO A 32 -0.81 -14.95 4.41
CA PRO A 32 -1.41 -16.10 3.75
C PRO A 32 -0.40 -17.04 3.06
N ALA A 33 0.65 -16.48 2.43
CA ALA A 33 1.71 -17.27 1.80
C ALA A 33 2.55 -18.03 2.85
N MET A 34 2.82 -17.40 4.00
CA MET A 34 3.47 -18.06 5.13
C MET A 34 2.59 -19.17 5.71
N LEU A 35 1.28 -18.94 5.87
CA LEU A 35 0.35 -19.97 6.35
C LEU A 35 0.26 -21.16 5.40
N LEU A 36 0.27 -20.94 4.08
CA LEU A 36 0.34 -22.01 3.08
C LEU A 36 1.64 -22.81 3.18
N LEU A 37 2.79 -22.15 3.38
CA LEU A 37 4.06 -22.84 3.61
C LEU A 37 4.01 -23.70 4.88
N PHE A 38 3.48 -23.16 5.98
CA PHE A 38 3.29 -23.92 7.22
C PHE A 38 2.32 -25.10 7.05
N ALA A 39 1.24 -24.94 6.30
CA ALA A 39 0.27 -26.00 6.03
C ALA A 39 0.90 -27.15 5.21
N VAL A 40 1.68 -26.84 4.17
CA VAL A 40 2.40 -27.85 3.36
C VAL A 40 3.42 -28.60 4.21
N LEU A 41 4.19 -27.88 5.01
CA LEU A 41 5.18 -28.45 5.93
C LEU A 41 4.55 -29.32 7.03
N PHE A 42 3.40 -28.90 7.56
CA PHE A 42 2.62 -29.65 8.54
C PHE A 42 2.03 -30.94 7.94
N LEU A 43 1.41 -30.86 6.76
CA LEU A 43 0.88 -32.02 6.04
C LEU A 43 1.98 -33.02 5.64
N ALA A 44 3.16 -32.53 5.25
CA ALA A 44 4.32 -33.37 4.99
C ALA A 44 4.83 -34.10 6.25
N SER A 45 4.65 -33.50 7.44
CA SER A 45 4.99 -34.15 8.72
C SER A 45 3.93 -35.16 9.19
N MET A 46 2.66 -34.93 8.86
CA MET A 46 1.53 -35.79 9.26
C MET A 46 1.32 -37.00 8.33
N SER A 47 1.67 -36.89 7.04
CA SER A 47 1.43 -37.91 6.02
C SER A 47 2.25 -39.20 6.16
N GLY A 48 2.98 -39.41 7.25
CA GLY A 48 3.72 -40.66 7.50
C GLY A 48 4.90 -40.91 6.54
N LEU A 49 5.19 -39.98 5.62
CA LEU A 49 6.36 -40.01 4.72
C LEU A 49 7.70 -40.03 5.49
N TRP A 50 7.67 -39.76 6.79
CA TRP A 50 8.80 -39.86 7.72
C TRP A 50 9.14 -41.30 8.16
N GLY A 51 8.25 -42.27 7.92
CA GLY A 51 8.49 -43.69 8.22
C GLY A 51 9.36 -44.41 7.18
N ILE A 52 9.61 -43.80 6.03
CA ILE A 52 10.44 -44.38 4.96
C ILE A 52 11.89 -43.94 5.21
N ALA A 53 12.67 -44.78 5.88
CA ALA A 53 14.04 -44.48 6.35
C ALA A 53 14.98 -43.90 5.27
N GLY A 54 14.76 -44.22 3.99
CA GLY A 54 15.53 -43.71 2.85
C GLY A 54 15.27 -42.24 2.49
N LEU A 55 14.07 -41.71 2.73
CA LEU A 55 13.72 -40.32 2.40
C LEU A 55 14.30 -39.31 3.40
N ARG A 56 14.56 -39.75 4.64
CA ARG A 56 15.10 -38.89 5.71
C ARG A 56 16.54 -38.43 5.45
N LYS A 57 17.35 -39.24 4.75
CA LYS A 57 18.76 -38.91 4.43
C LYS A 57 18.87 -37.94 3.25
N ASN A 58 17.93 -38.00 2.29
CA ASN A 58 18.01 -37.26 1.03
C ASN A 58 16.98 -36.12 0.92
N TRP A 59 16.23 -35.84 1.99
CA TRP A 59 15.24 -34.75 2.05
C TRP A 59 15.76 -33.37 1.61
N PRO A 60 16.99 -32.90 1.96
CA PRO A 60 17.42 -31.58 1.53
C PRO A 60 17.70 -31.54 0.01
N VAL A 61 18.11 -32.67 -0.58
CA VAL A 61 18.29 -32.81 -2.04
C VAL A 61 16.94 -32.76 -2.74
N LEU A 62 15.92 -33.42 -2.19
CA LEU A 62 14.57 -33.37 -2.76
C LEU A 62 13.95 -31.97 -2.72
N ILE A 63 14.12 -31.22 -1.62
CA ILE A 63 13.70 -29.81 -1.59
C ILE A 63 14.46 -28.99 -2.62
N ALA A 64 15.78 -29.18 -2.73
CA ALA A 64 16.59 -28.44 -3.70
C ALA A 64 16.11 -28.74 -5.13
N CYS A 65 15.89 -30.01 -5.47
CA CYS A 65 15.35 -30.41 -6.76
C CYS A 65 13.96 -29.85 -7.01
N MET A 66 13.05 -29.91 -6.05
CA MET A 66 11.70 -29.33 -6.18
C MET A 66 11.75 -27.81 -6.35
N SER A 67 12.61 -27.12 -5.61
CA SER A 67 12.77 -25.66 -5.69
C SER A 67 13.34 -25.27 -7.05
N ILE A 68 14.32 -26.02 -7.56
CA ILE A 68 14.87 -25.83 -8.90
C ILE A 68 13.80 -26.08 -9.96
N VAL A 69 13.02 -27.16 -9.85
CA VAL A 69 11.91 -27.44 -10.78
C VAL A 69 10.87 -26.32 -10.75
N LEU A 70 10.52 -25.79 -9.58
CA LEU A 70 9.60 -24.66 -9.44
C LEU A 70 10.15 -23.38 -10.07
N ILE A 71 11.43 -23.07 -9.85
CA ILE A 71 12.11 -21.90 -10.43
C ILE A 71 12.20 -22.02 -11.96
N VAL A 72 12.62 -23.19 -12.46
CA VAL A 72 12.73 -23.46 -13.91
C VAL A 72 11.36 -23.49 -14.57
N SER A 73 10.34 -24.04 -13.91
CA SER A 73 8.96 -24.00 -14.40
C SER A 73 8.44 -22.56 -14.42
N ALA A 74 8.64 -21.78 -13.35
CA ALA A 74 8.25 -20.37 -13.33
C ALA A 74 8.94 -19.54 -14.43
N ALA A 75 10.21 -19.83 -14.73
CA ALA A 75 10.95 -19.21 -15.82
C ALA A 75 10.47 -19.70 -17.22
N GLY A 76 10.21 -21.00 -17.37
CA GLY A 76 9.80 -21.62 -18.64
C GLY A 76 8.35 -21.34 -19.03
N PHE A 77 7.45 -21.16 -18.06
CA PHE A 77 6.07 -20.71 -18.29
C PHE A 77 5.97 -19.22 -18.65
N GLY A 78 7.10 -18.51 -18.77
CA GLY A 78 7.09 -17.10 -19.13
C GLY A 78 6.26 -16.28 -18.16
N ILE A 79 6.30 -16.61 -16.85
CA ILE A 79 5.77 -15.75 -15.78
C ILE A 79 6.68 -14.52 -15.73
N SER A 80 6.49 -13.65 -16.70
CA SER A 80 7.10 -12.36 -16.76
C SER A 80 6.47 -11.56 -15.65
N PHE A 81 7.21 -11.26 -14.58
CA PHE A 81 6.79 -10.31 -13.55
C PHE A 81 6.39 -8.94 -14.14
N ARG A 82 6.70 -8.70 -15.42
CA ARG A 82 6.26 -7.55 -16.19
C ARG A 82 4.74 -7.53 -16.43
N SER A 83 4.06 -8.68 -16.56
CA SER A 83 2.60 -8.77 -16.76
C SER A 83 1.79 -8.65 -15.46
N ILE A 84 2.44 -8.69 -14.29
CA ILE A 84 1.81 -8.52 -12.97
C ILE A 84 1.95 -7.08 -12.47
N ARG A 85 2.45 -6.13 -13.30
CA ARG A 85 2.39 -4.70 -12.97
C ARG A 85 0.96 -4.18 -13.15
N PHE A 86 0.07 -4.58 -12.23
CA PHE A 86 -1.20 -3.91 -12.05
C PHE A 86 -0.91 -2.42 -11.79
N GLN A 87 -1.48 -1.55 -12.61
CA GLN A 87 -1.43 -0.11 -12.42
C GLN A 87 -2.85 0.39 -12.16
N HIS A 88 -3.01 1.20 -11.13
CA HIS A 88 -4.31 1.80 -10.83
C HIS A 88 -4.61 2.94 -11.82
N PRO A 89 -5.75 2.92 -12.54
CA PRO A 89 -6.04 3.93 -13.58
C PRO A 89 -5.98 5.37 -13.08
N LEU A 90 -6.45 5.61 -11.86
CA LEU A 90 -6.40 6.92 -11.21
C LEU A 90 -4.96 7.37 -10.93
N ALA A 91 -4.08 6.48 -10.47
CA ALA A 91 -2.68 6.80 -10.21
C ALA A 91 -1.93 7.18 -11.49
N VAL A 92 -2.13 6.40 -12.56
CA VAL A 92 -1.51 6.66 -13.87
C VAL A 92 -2.01 7.99 -14.45
N CYS A 93 -3.31 8.27 -14.32
CA CYS A 93 -3.88 9.54 -14.77
C CYS A 93 -3.29 10.73 -14.02
N LEU A 94 -3.28 10.67 -12.68
CA LEU A 94 -2.75 11.74 -11.85
C LEU A 94 -1.25 11.99 -12.11
N ALA A 95 -0.47 10.93 -12.33
CA ALA A 95 0.95 11.04 -12.68
C ALA A 95 1.17 11.88 -13.96
N LYS A 96 0.29 11.77 -14.97
CA LYS A 96 0.33 12.61 -16.18
C LYS A 96 0.03 14.08 -15.89
N HIS A 97 -0.72 14.35 -14.84
CA HIS A 97 -1.14 15.68 -14.42
C HIS A 97 -0.24 16.31 -13.35
N THR A 98 0.63 15.52 -12.70
CA THR A 98 1.57 15.99 -11.68
C THR A 98 2.46 17.12 -12.18
N GLN A 99 3.03 17.03 -13.39
CA GLN A 99 3.90 18.10 -13.92
C GLN A 99 3.14 19.41 -14.19
N ARG A 100 1.88 19.32 -14.63
CA ARG A 100 1.07 20.49 -14.98
C ARG A 100 0.51 21.20 -13.74
N TYR A 101 0.10 20.43 -12.74
CA TYR A 101 -0.62 20.95 -11.57
C TYR A 101 0.18 20.83 -10.27
N ASN A 102 1.42 20.36 -10.33
CA ASN A 102 2.32 20.23 -9.19
C ASN A 102 1.70 19.42 -8.03
N LEU A 103 1.15 18.25 -8.35
CA LEU A 103 0.38 17.42 -7.41
C LEU A 103 1.29 16.59 -6.50
N HIS A 104 1.15 16.77 -5.18
CA HIS A 104 1.94 16.04 -4.17
C HIS A 104 1.06 15.30 -3.17
N ASN A 105 0.07 15.98 -2.58
CA ASN A 105 -0.81 15.37 -1.60
C ASN A 105 -2.27 15.54 -2.02
N GLY A 106 -3.05 14.48 -1.89
CA GLY A 106 -4.47 14.49 -2.22
C GLY A 106 -5.34 13.89 -1.14
N LEU A 107 -6.65 14.07 -1.30
CA LEU A 107 -7.68 13.48 -0.45
C LEU A 107 -8.61 12.60 -1.29
N ALA A 108 -9.05 11.47 -0.75
CA ALA A 108 -10.05 10.62 -1.38
C ALA A 108 -10.74 9.74 -0.32
N ASP A 109 -11.77 8.98 -0.71
CA ASP A 109 -12.25 7.90 0.15
C ASP A 109 -11.18 6.79 0.27
N TYR A 110 -11.37 5.88 1.23
CA TYR A 110 -10.41 4.80 1.48
C TYR A 110 -10.06 3.97 0.24
N TRP A 111 -11.06 3.65 -0.58
CA TRP A 111 -10.92 2.75 -1.73
C TRP A 111 -10.19 3.41 -2.89
N ASN A 112 -10.27 4.73 -3.04
CA ASN A 112 -9.49 5.46 -4.03
C ASN A 112 -8.11 5.87 -3.49
N ALA A 113 -8.02 6.28 -2.22
CA ALA A 113 -6.80 6.79 -1.60
C ALA A 113 -5.67 5.75 -1.56
N ARG A 114 -5.98 4.55 -1.07
CA ARG A 114 -4.97 3.49 -0.85
C ARG A 114 -4.34 2.97 -2.13
N PRO A 115 -5.08 2.48 -3.13
CA PRO A 115 -4.46 2.01 -4.36
C PRO A 115 -3.79 3.16 -5.11
N THR A 116 -4.35 4.37 -5.10
CA THR A 116 -3.72 5.51 -5.79
C THR A 116 -2.35 5.83 -5.19
N THR A 117 -2.23 5.84 -3.87
CA THR A 117 -0.93 6.03 -3.19
C THR A 117 0.02 4.87 -3.48
N LEU A 118 -0.46 3.63 -3.35
CA LEU A 118 0.37 2.42 -3.53
C LEU A 118 0.93 2.30 -4.95
N PHE A 119 0.14 2.68 -5.96
CA PHE A 119 0.51 2.59 -7.37
C PHE A 119 1.04 3.92 -7.93
N SER A 120 1.28 4.92 -7.08
CA SER A 120 1.84 6.22 -7.47
C SER A 120 3.30 6.07 -7.88
N THR A 121 3.64 6.51 -9.09
CA THR A 121 5.03 6.55 -9.57
C THR A 121 5.72 7.89 -9.31
N THR A 122 4.97 8.90 -8.87
CA THR A 122 5.48 10.26 -8.63
C THR A 122 5.78 10.53 -7.15
N GLY A 123 5.56 9.55 -6.27
CA GLY A 123 5.69 9.70 -4.82
C GLY A 123 4.52 10.45 -4.17
N MET A 124 3.50 10.81 -4.95
CA MET A 124 2.29 11.47 -4.46
C MET A 124 1.53 10.61 -3.44
N LEU A 125 1.05 11.26 -2.39
CA LEU A 125 0.31 10.62 -1.29
C LEU A 125 -1.17 11.01 -1.34
N VAL A 126 -2.08 10.05 -1.21
CA VAL A 126 -3.52 10.31 -1.13
C VAL A 126 -4.04 9.81 0.19
N ASN A 127 -4.53 10.73 1.01
CA ASN A 127 -4.97 10.46 2.36
C ASN A 127 -6.48 10.15 2.41
N PRO A 128 -6.89 9.09 3.13
CA PRO A 128 -8.27 8.67 3.18
C PRO A 128 -9.10 9.54 4.13
N VAL A 129 -10.22 10.08 3.65
CA VAL A 129 -11.19 10.85 4.43
C VAL A 129 -12.59 10.21 4.37
N SER A 130 -13.42 10.51 5.35
CA SER A 130 -14.85 10.15 5.34
C SER A 130 -15.63 11.06 4.38
N ALA A 131 -16.90 10.71 4.13
CA ALA A 131 -17.80 11.54 3.32
C ALA A 131 -17.96 12.98 3.84
N ASP A 132 -17.77 13.19 5.15
CA ASP A 132 -17.81 14.49 5.83
C ASP A 132 -16.43 15.18 5.90
N LEU A 133 -15.46 14.69 5.13
CA LEU A 133 -14.08 15.17 5.07
C LEU A 133 -13.32 15.04 6.39
N GLN A 134 -13.73 14.08 7.24
CA GLN A 134 -13.00 13.75 8.46
C GLN A 134 -11.89 12.75 8.14
N PRO A 135 -10.69 12.93 8.65
CA PRO A 135 -9.57 12.02 8.41
C PRO A 135 -9.79 10.65 9.08
N LEU A 136 -9.45 9.58 8.36
CA LEU A 136 -9.62 8.20 8.84
C LEU A 136 -8.37 7.69 9.59
N TYR A 137 -8.15 8.20 10.80
CA TYR A 137 -6.95 7.90 11.62
C TYR A 137 -6.81 6.44 12.07
N TRP A 138 -7.89 5.67 12.10
CA TRP A 138 -7.82 4.25 12.50
C TRP A 138 -7.21 3.39 11.38
N ILE A 139 -7.18 3.89 10.14
CA ILE A 139 -6.58 3.22 8.98
C ILE A 139 -5.16 3.72 8.73
N ASN A 140 -4.88 5.01 8.96
CA ASN A 140 -3.59 5.63 8.65
C ASN A 140 -2.82 6.06 9.90
N ASN A 141 -1.53 6.33 9.76
CA ASN A 141 -0.82 7.01 10.84
C ASN A 141 -1.31 8.46 10.93
N TYR A 142 -1.46 8.98 12.15
CA TYR A 142 -1.77 10.39 12.42
C TYR A 142 -0.82 11.33 11.68
N TYR A 143 0.48 10.99 11.63
CA TYR A 143 1.49 11.76 10.89
C TYR A 143 1.23 11.88 9.40
N ALA A 144 0.44 10.97 8.80
CA ALA A 144 0.10 11.07 7.39
C ALA A 144 -0.78 12.29 7.11
N PHE A 145 -1.62 12.71 8.06
CA PHE A 145 -2.53 13.85 7.90
C PHE A 145 -1.92 15.17 8.39
N PHE A 146 -1.18 15.11 9.50
CA PHE A 146 -0.69 16.29 10.23
C PHE A 146 0.81 16.56 10.06
N GLY A 147 1.53 15.63 9.44
CA GLY A 147 2.98 15.68 9.32
C GLY A 147 3.72 15.35 10.61
N ALA A 148 4.99 14.93 10.48
CA ALA A 148 5.88 14.73 11.64
C ALA A 148 6.51 16.06 12.12
N GLN A 149 6.62 17.05 11.24
CA GLN A 149 7.16 18.38 11.54
C GLN A 149 6.25 19.49 10.99
N ASP A 150 5.85 19.39 9.72
CA ASP A 150 4.92 20.31 9.07
C ASP A 150 3.76 19.56 8.40
N SER A 151 2.55 20.09 8.51
CA SER A 151 1.37 19.49 7.89
C SER A 151 1.44 19.54 6.37
N PRO A 152 1.10 18.43 5.67
CA PRO A 152 1.15 18.38 4.22
C PRO A 152 0.16 19.38 3.62
N ALA A 153 0.61 20.12 2.61
CA ALA A 153 -0.28 20.92 1.77
C ALA A 153 -0.99 19.99 0.78
N TYR A 154 -2.33 20.01 0.79
CA TYR A 154 -3.15 19.24 -0.14
C TYR A 154 -3.41 19.99 -1.44
N ASP A 155 -3.25 19.34 -2.59
CA ASP A 155 -3.37 19.98 -3.91
C ASP A 155 -4.63 19.54 -4.67
N PHE A 156 -5.21 18.39 -4.31
CA PHE A 156 -6.38 17.85 -5.01
C PHE A 156 -7.25 16.93 -4.15
N ILE A 157 -8.49 16.73 -4.57
CA ILE A 157 -9.43 15.78 -3.97
C ILE A 157 -10.15 14.96 -5.04
N VAL A 158 -10.36 13.68 -4.77
CA VAL A 158 -11.16 12.77 -5.59
C VAL A 158 -12.53 12.67 -4.92
N PRO A 159 -13.56 13.37 -5.42
CA PRO A 159 -14.88 13.45 -4.80
C PRO A 159 -15.70 12.16 -4.92
N GLU A 160 -15.26 11.17 -5.68
CA GLU A 160 -15.95 9.90 -5.81
C GLU A 160 -16.15 9.24 -4.44
N ARG A 161 -17.41 8.88 -4.13
CA ARG A 161 -17.85 8.35 -2.82
C ARG A 161 -17.68 9.34 -1.65
N LEU A 162 -17.39 10.61 -1.93
CA LEU A 162 -17.45 11.72 -0.99
C LEU A 162 -18.66 12.62 -1.30
N ASN A 163 -18.95 13.58 -0.42
CA ASN A 163 -19.99 14.57 -0.68
C ASN A 163 -19.44 15.73 -1.53
N ALA A 164 -19.56 15.63 -2.86
CA ALA A 164 -19.08 16.66 -3.79
C ALA A 164 -19.70 18.05 -3.55
N GLN A 165 -20.96 18.10 -3.09
CA GLN A 165 -21.61 19.38 -2.77
C GLN A 165 -20.98 20.01 -1.51
N LEU A 166 -20.68 19.21 -0.49
CA LEU A 166 -19.97 19.67 0.71
C LEU A 166 -18.58 20.22 0.34
N ILE A 167 -17.83 19.51 -0.51
CA ILE A 167 -16.51 19.94 -0.98
C ILE A 167 -16.60 21.31 -1.66
N ARG A 168 -17.52 21.48 -2.61
CA ARG A 168 -17.71 22.75 -3.32
C ARG A 168 -18.24 23.87 -2.43
N ARG A 169 -19.12 23.58 -1.47
CA ARG A 169 -19.61 24.57 -0.49
C ARG A 169 -18.50 25.03 0.44
N ARG A 170 -17.60 24.12 0.84
CA ARG A 170 -16.55 24.39 1.82
C ARG A 170 -15.31 25.05 1.21
N PHE A 171 -14.91 24.64 0.01
CA PHE A 171 -13.66 25.09 -0.62
C PHE A 171 -13.87 25.89 -1.91
N GLY A 172 -15.12 26.09 -2.34
CA GLY A 172 -15.44 26.80 -3.56
C GLY A 172 -15.19 25.99 -4.84
N VAL A 173 -15.11 26.70 -5.96
CA VAL A 173 -14.91 26.11 -7.29
C VAL A 173 -13.43 25.69 -7.44
N PRO A 174 -13.15 24.45 -7.87
CA PRO A 174 -11.77 24.00 -8.08
C PRO A 174 -11.09 24.78 -9.21
N ALA A 175 -9.77 24.90 -9.13
CA ALA A 175 -8.92 25.50 -10.15
C ALA A 175 -9.02 24.77 -11.50
N ALA A 176 -9.13 23.44 -11.43
CA ALA A 176 -9.37 22.58 -12.57
C ALA A 176 -10.09 21.30 -12.15
N VAL A 177 -10.80 20.69 -13.10
CA VAL A 177 -11.34 19.35 -12.97
C VAL A 177 -10.69 18.49 -14.04
N VAL A 178 -9.98 17.45 -13.61
CA VAL A 178 -9.45 16.43 -14.53
C VAL A 178 -10.30 15.16 -14.40
N ARG A 179 -10.41 14.40 -15.49
CA ARG A 179 -11.16 13.14 -15.53
C ARG A 179 -10.21 11.99 -15.75
N CYS A 180 -10.29 10.98 -14.88
CA CYS A 180 -9.32 9.91 -14.80
C CYS A 180 -9.94 8.53 -14.98
N GLY A 181 -9.23 7.67 -15.72
CA GLY A 181 -9.64 6.29 -15.95
C GLY A 181 -10.84 6.15 -16.91
N PRO A 182 -11.26 4.90 -17.17
CA PRO A 182 -12.38 4.60 -18.07
C PRO A 182 -13.73 5.09 -17.55
N GLU A 183 -13.88 5.15 -16.22
CA GLU A 183 -15.10 5.64 -15.54
C GLU A 183 -15.16 7.17 -15.45
N ALA A 184 -14.15 7.87 -16.02
CA ALA A 184 -14.07 9.33 -16.04
C ALA A 184 -14.19 9.97 -14.65
N ILE A 185 -13.57 9.34 -13.65
CA ILE A 185 -13.51 9.79 -12.26
C ILE A 185 -13.04 11.24 -12.22
N GLU A 186 -13.86 12.13 -11.67
CA GLU A 186 -13.48 13.52 -11.52
C GLU A 186 -12.41 13.65 -10.44
N VAL A 187 -11.47 14.58 -10.64
CA VAL A 187 -10.49 15.00 -9.65
C VAL A 187 -10.49 16.51 -9.63
N TYR A 188 -10.71 17.08 -8.44
CA TYR A 188 -10.80 18.51 -8.23
C TYR A 188 -9.45 19.03 -7.75
N ILE A 189 -8.88 19.98 -8.49
CA ILE A 189 -7.58 20.56 -8.21
C ILE A 189 -7.78 21.88 -7.45
N TYR A 190 -7.13 22.01 -6.30
CA TYR A 190 -7.19 23.14 -5.37
C TYR A 190 -5.75 23.54 -4.99
N ASN A 191 -4.94 23.87 -5.99
CA ASN A 191 -3.51 24.13 -5.85
C ASN A 191 -3.16 25.63 -5.95
N ARG A 192 -4.17 26.52 -5.99
CA ARG A 192 -3.93 27.96 -6.12
C ARG A 192 -3.54 28.56 -4.77
N PRO A 193 -2.85 29.72 -4.74
CA PRO A 193 -2.55 30.43 -3.50
C PRO A 193 -3.80 30.72 -2.65
N GLU A 194 -4.93 31.04 -3.28
CA GLU A 194 -6.21 31.32 -2.62
C GLU A 194 -6.91 30.08 -2.05
N ASP A 195 -6.51 28.87 -2.42
CA ASP A 195 -7.11 27.62 -1.92
C ASP A 195 -6.60 27.25 -0.50
N GLU A 196 -6.17 28.24 0.29
CA GLU A 196 -5.49 28.05 1.59
C GLU A 196 -6.27 27.15 2.55
N THR A 197 -7.61 27.32 2.61
CA THR A 197 -8.47 26.50 3.46
C THR A 197 -8.44 25.02 3.09
N PHE A 198 -8.35 24.70 1.79
CA PHE A 198 -8.21 23.32 1.34
C PHE A 198 -6.79 22.80 1.60
N ARG A 199 -5.79 23.58 1.18
CA ARG A 199 -4.38 23.21 1.29
C ARG A 199 -3.97 22.94 2.74
N ASN A 200 -4.56 23.65 3.70
CA ASN A 200 -4.28 23.54 5.13
C ASN A 200 -5.36 22.78 5.92
N LEU A 201 -6.20 21.95 5.28
CA LEU A 201 -7.36 21.30 5.93
C LEU A 201 -7.03 20.57 7.23
N PHE A 202 -5.89 19.88 7.28
CA PHE A 202 -5.42 19.14 8.45
C PHE A 202 -4.17 19.75 9.05
N ARG A 203 -4.10 21.08 9.10
CA ARG A 203 -3.02 21.76 9.79
C ARG A 203 -3.19 21.61 11.30
N ALA A 204 -2.21 20.98 11.95
CA ALA A 204 -2.11 20.96 13.41
C ALA A 204 -0.81 21.62 13.84
N SER A 205 -0.85 22.30 14.98
CA SER A 205 0.33 22.79 15.66
C SER A 205 1.16 21.62 16.21
N ARG A 206 2.47 21.84 16.36
CA ARG A 206 3.39 20.86 16.96
C ARG A 206 2.93 20.41 18.36
N ALA A 207 2.27 21.30 19.10
CA ALA A 207 1.72 21.03 20.43
C ALA A 207 0.53 20.05 20.38
N GLU A 208 -0.35 20.17 19.39
CA GLU A 208 -1.48 19.24 19.20
C GLU A 208 -1.00 17.85 18.80
N VAL A 209 0.00 17.78 17.92
CA VAL A 209 0.63 16.51 17.53
C VAL A 209 1.27 15.82 18.74
N GLU A 210 2.00 16.57 19.57
CA GLU A 210 2.64 16.05 20.79
C GLU A 210 1.62 15.60 21.85
N LEU A 211 0.52 16.35 22.02
CA LEU A 211 -0.56 15.96 22.91
C LEU A 211 -1.20 14.64 22.46
N TRP A 212 -1.47 14.49 21.16
CA TRP A 212 -2.01 13.26 20.61
C TRP A 212 -1.07 12.07 20.83
N ARG A 213 0.24 12.27 20.63
CA ARG A 213 1.29 11.28 20.90
C ARG A 213 1.22 10.78 22.34
N ARG A 214 1.11 11.71 23.30
CA ARG A 214 1.01 11.39 24.73
C ARG A 214 -0.28 10.65 25.09
N MET A 215 -1.41 11.03 24.50
CA MET A 215 -2.71 10.41 24.80
C MET A 215 -2.85 9.00 24.21
N THR A 216 -2.25 8.75 23.05
CA THR A 216 -2.43 7.49 22.32
C THR A 216 -1.28 6.50 22.49
N GLY A 217 -0.15 6.94 23.05
CA GLY A 217 1.04 6.10 23.23
C GLY A 217 1.68 5.65 21.92
N ARG A 218 1.37 6.33 20.81
CA ARG A 218 1.89 6.09 19.46
C ARG A 218 2.80 7.22 19.04
#